data_AF-A0A1V1HYT3-F1
#
_entry.id   AF-A0A1V1HYT3-F1
#
_cell.length_a   1.000
_cell.length_b   1.000
_cell.length_c   1.000
_cell.angle_alpha   90.00
_cell.angle_beta   90.00
_cell.angle_gamma   90.00
#
_symmetry.space_group_name_H-M   'P 1'
#
loop_
_entity.id
_entity.type
_entity.pdbx_description
1 polymer ?
#
loop_
_entity_poly.entity_id
_entity_poly.type
_entity_poly.pdbx_seq_one_letter_code
_entity_poly.pdbx_strand_id
1 'polypeptide(L)'
;MKYVGLLISSIVVFLVILTNLYYNSITLDMQKIKDYIVESNIILEDVVKKKEQVMDKKDEYVTRLINLKKGIENSKTSFLVKNYKEYKIKSIEGLINSISKSDLKYLEEVEKYNNLSDEELDKILNKNLIEVTSLPINTYI
;
A
#
# COMPACT_ATOMS: atom_id res chain seq x y z
N MET A 1 1.49 28.64 -38.16
CA MET A 1 1.69 28.94 -36.72
C MET A 1 0.44 28.75 -35.85
N LYS A 2 -0.79 29.13 -36.27
CA LYS A 2 -2.02 28.94 -35.45
C LYS A 2 -2.31 27.48 -35.06
N TYR A 3 -2.09 26.52 -35.96
CA TYR A 3 -2.35 25.10 -35.70
C TYR A 3 -1.32 24.44 -34.76
N VAL A 4 -0.08 24.95 -34.70
CA VAL A 4 0.97 24.40 -33.83
C VAL A 4 0.68 24.71 -32.37
N GLY A 5 0.22 25.93 -32.06
CA GLY A 5 -0.16 26.30 -30.69
C GLY A 5 -1.36 25.49 -30.18
N LEU A 6 -2.34 25.21 -31.05
CA LEU A 6 -3.51 24.41 -30.70
C LEU A 6 -3.13 22.93 -30.44
N LEU A 7 -2.15 22.41 -31.21
CA LEU A 7 -1.61 21.07 -31.04
C LEU A 7 -0.85 20.94 -29.71
N ILE A 8 0.02 21.92 -29.38
CA ILE A 8 0.74 21.95 -28.10
C ILE A 8 -0.24 22.05 -26.93
N SER A 9 -1.25 22.92 -27.02
CA SER A 9 -2.28 23.05 -25.98
C SER A 9 -3.06 21.74 -25.76
N SER A 10 -3.43 21.04 -26.84
CA SER A 10 -4.09 19.74 -26.77
C SER A 10 -3.22 18.67 -26.08
N ILE A 11 -1.93 18.61 -26.41
CA ILE A 11 -0.98 17.69 -25.78
C ILE A 11 -0.85 17.97 -24.28
N VAL A 12 -0.75 19.23 -23.88
CA VAL A 12 -0.64 19.59 -22.45
C VAL A 12 -1.89 19.17 -21.68
N VAL A 13 -3.09 19.44 -22.21
CA VAL A 13 -4.35 19.01 -21.59
C VAL A 13 -4.42 17.49 -21.48
N PHE A 14 -3.99 16.77 -22.52
CA PHE A 14 -3.95 15.31 -22.52
C PHE A 14 -3.01 14.75 -21.45
N LEU A 15 -1.81 15.32 -21.27
CA LEU A 15 -0.87 14.93 -20.22
C LEU A 15 -1.44 15.16 -18.82
N VAL A 16 -2.11 16.30 -18.59
CA VAL A 16 -2.77 16.58 -17.31
C VAL A 16 -3.86 15.55 -17.00
N ILE A 17 -4.66 15.16 -17.99
CA ILE A 17 -5.70 14.14 -17.82
C ILE A 17 -5.06 12.77 -17.50
N LEU A 18 -3.99 12.39 -18.19
CA LEU A 18 -3.29 11.13 -17.93
C LEU A 18 -2.73 11.05 -16.51
N THR A 19 -2.11 12.13 -16.03
CA THR A 19 -1.60 12.21 -14.66
C THR A 19 -2.72 12.08 -13.63
N ASN A 20 -3.86 12.74 -13.85
CA ASN A 20 -5.02 12.61 -12.97
C ASN A 20 -5.59 11.18 -12.96
N LEU A 21 -5.68 10.53 -14.13
CA LEU A 21 -6.13 9.14 -14.23
C LEU A 21 -5.18 8.18 -13.50
N TYR A 22 -3.88 8.43 -13.58
CA TYR A 22 -2.87 7.65 -12.86
C TYR A 22 -3.08 7.72 -11.35
N TYR A 23 -3.18 8.93 -10.78
CA TYR A 23 -3.38 9.12 -9.34
C TYR A 23 -4.72 8.59 -8.85
N ASN A 24 -5.79 8.80 -9.60
CA ASN A 24 -7.10 8.24 -9.26
C ASN A 24 -7.07 6.72 -9.24
N SER A 25 -6.36 6.09 -10.18
CA SER A 25 -6.22 4.62 -10.21
C SER A 25 -5.51 4.11 -8.95
N ILE A 26 -4.40 4.74 -8.56
CA ILE A 26 -3.67 4.37 -7.34
C ILE A 26 -4.53 4.58 -6.09
N THR A 27 -5.21 5.73 -6.00
CA THR A 27 -6.06 6.05 -4.84
C THR A 27 -7.18 5.05 -4.69
N LEU A 28 -7.87 4.69 -5.78
CA LEU A 28 -8.92 3.67 -5.77
C LEU A 28 -8.37 2.29 -5.38
N ASP A 29 -7.18 1.93 -5.85
CA ASP A 29 -6.58 0.66 -5.49
C ASP A 29 -6.16 0.61 -4.02
N MET A 30 -5.61 1.69 -3.48
CA MET A 30 -5.28 1.82 -2.07
C MET A 30 -6.53 1.75 -1.19
N GLN A 31 -7.63 2.40 -1.60
CA GLN A 31 -8.91 2.31 -0.88
C GLN A 31 -9.43 0.88 -0.78
N LYS A 32 -9.30 0.06 -1.84
CA LYS A 32 -9.74 -1.35 -1.83
C LYS A 32 -8.99 -2.22 -0.83
N ILE A 33 -7.76 -1.86 -0.49
CA ILE A 33 -6.91 -2.65 0.41
C ILE A 33 -6.68 -2.01 1.79
N LYS A 34 -7.15 -0.77 1.96
CA LYS A 34 -6.98 0.05 3.17
C LYS A 34 -7.39 -0.70 4.43
N ASP A 35 -8.60 -1.27 4.43
CA ASP A 35 -9.16 -1.90 5.63
C ASP A 35 -8.32 -3.12 6.05
N TYR A 36 -7.80 -3.88 5.09
CA TYR A 36 -6.92 -5.02 5.39
C TYR A 36 -5.58 -4.58 5.98
N ILE A 37 -5.03 -3.46 5.51
CA ILE A 37 -3.75 -2.92 5.98
C ILE A 37 -3.92 -2.35 7.39
N VAL A 38 -5.00 -1.61 7.65
CA VAL A 38 -5.31 -1.07 8.97
C VAL A 38 -5.43 -2.20 9.98
N GLU A 39 -6.18 -3.25 9.64
CA GLU A 39 -6.34 -4.41 10.51
C GLU A 39 -5.01 -5.15 10.75
N SER A 40 -4.18 -5.31 9.71
CA SER A 40 -2.86 -5.92 9.85
C SER A 40 -1.95 -5.12 10.79
N ASN A 41 -2.02 -3.80 10.73
CA ASN A 41 -1.23 -2.91 11.60
C ASN A 41 -1.71 -2.97 13.06
N ILE A 42 -3.03 -3.07 13.29
CA ILE A 42 -3.59 -3.28 14.63
C ILE A 42 -3.07 -4.60 15.22
N ILE A 43 -3.06 -5.67 14.42
CA ILE A 43 -2.54 -6.98 14.86
C ILE A 43 -1.04 -6.89 15.18
N LEU A 44 -0.25 -6.20 14.36
CA LEU A 44 1.18 -5.96 14.65
C LEU A 44 1.35 -5.21 15.97
N GLU A 45 0.56 -4.17 16.22
CA GLU A 45 0.60 -3.42 17.47
C GLU A 45 0.25 -4.31 18.67
N ASP A 46 -0.77 -5.15 18.55
CA ASP A 46 -1.15 -6.11 19.59
C ASP A 46 -0.05 -7.15 19.84
N VAL A 47 0.65 -7.62 18.81
CA VAL A 47 1.81 -8.54 18.96
C VAL A 47 2.94 -7.89 19.75
N VAL A 48 3.20 -6.60 19.51
CA VAL A 48 4.27 -5.85 20.19
C VAL A 48 3.89 -5.47 21.62
N LYS A 49 2.66 -4.99 21.84
CA LYS A 49 2.22 -4.41 23.13
C LYS A 49 1.51 -5.40 24.05
N LYS A 50 0.85 -6.41 23.51
CA LYS A 50 -0.05 -7.35 24.24
C LYS A 50 0.30 -8.81 23.95
N LYS A 51 1.60 -9.12 23.90
CA LYS A 51 2.12 -10.45 23.51
C LYS A 51 1.44 -11.62 24.21
N GLU A 52 1.21 -11.54 25.53
CA GLU A 52 0.56 -12.61 26.29
C GLU A 52 -0.87 -12.89 25.80
N GLN A 53 -1.67 -11.85 25.58
CA GLN A 53 -3.06 -11.99 25.08
C GLN A 53 -3.11 -12.54 23.66
N VAL A 54 -2.13 -12.16 22.82
CA VAL A 54 -2.02 -12.69 21.46
C VAL A 54 -1.62 -14.16 21.47
N MET A 55 -0.73 -14.56 22.39
CA MET A 55 -0.33 -15.96 22.55
C MET A 55 -1.47 -16.83 23.09
N ASP A 56 -2.30 -16.31 24.00
CA ASP A 56 -3.47 -17.02 24.53
C ASP A 56 -4.54 -17.25 23.44
N LYS A 57 -4.66 -16.34 22.48
CA LYS A 57 -5.63 -16.38 21.37
C LYS A 57 -4.98 -16.59 20.00
N LYS A 58 -3.86 -17.29 19.98
CA LYS A 58 -3.00 -17.48 18.80
C LYS A 58 -3.78 -17.85 17.53
N ASP A 59 -4.66 -18.85 17.63
CA ASP A 59 -5.40 -19.38 16.49
C ASP A 59 -6.37 -18.34 15.89
N GLU A 60 -6.95 -17.47 16.73
CA GLU A 60 -7.83 -16.38 16.31
C GLU A 60 -7.05 -15.36 15.48
N TYR A 61 -5.90 -14.90 15.99
CA TYR A 61 -5.05 -13.93 15.30
C TYR A 61 -4.47 -14.48 13.99
N VAL A 62 -4.02 -15.74 13.97
CA VAL A 62 -3.53 -16.39 12.74
C VAL A 62 -4.66 -16.51 11.72
N THR A 63 -5.86 -16.91 12.13
CA THR A 63 -7.02 -17.00 11.23
C THR A 63 -7.39 -15.65 10.63
N ARG A 64 -7.39 -14.59 11.45
CA ARG A 64 -7.61 -13.21 11.00
C ARG A 64 -6.56 -12.81 9.95
N LEU A 65 -5.28 -13.00 10.23
CA LEU A 65 -4.20 -12.69 9.29
C LEU A 65 -4.29 -13.48 7.97
N ILE A 66 -4.68 -14.77 8.01
CA ILE A 66 -4.91 -15.57 6.80
C ILE A 66 -6.05 -14.98 5.97
N ASN A 67 -7.13 -14.54 6.62
CA ASN A 67 -8.26 -13.91 5.94
C ASN A 67 -7.85 -12.56 5.32
N LEU A 68 -7.05 -11.76 6.02
CA LEU A 68 -6.49 -10.51 5.49
C LEU A 68 -5.62 -10.75 4.27
N LYS A 69 -4.70 -11.72 4.34
CA LYS A 69 -3.85 -12.12 3.22
C LYS A 69 -4.70 -12.47 2.00
N LYS A 70 -5.70 -13.34 2.16
CA LYS A 70 -6.61 -13.72 1.07
C LYS A 70 -7.43 -12.53 0.54
N GLY A 71 -7.86 -11.64 1.42
CA GLY A 71 -8.59 -10.42 1.05
C GLY A 71 -7.74 -9.51 0.16
N ILE A 72 -6.48 -9.30 0.55
CA ILE A 72 -5.51 -8.57 -0.25
C ILE A 72 -5.22 -9.30 -1.56
N GLU A 73 -4.94 -10.61 -1.57
CA GLU A 73 -4.68 -11.38 -2.79
C GLU A 73 -5.82 -11.28 -3.81
N ASN A 74 -7.07 -11.39 -3.34
CA ASN A 74 -8.27 -11.35 -4.18
C ASN A 74 -8.69 -9.93 -4.58
N SER A 75 -8.13 -8.88 -3.97
CA SER A 75 -8.46 -7.51 -4.34
C SER A 75 -8.00 -7.20 -5.77
N LYS A 76 -8.95 -6.84 -6.64
CA LYS A 76 -8.64 -6.40 -8.02
C LYS A 76 -8.04 -5.00 -8.00
N THR A 77 -6.71 -4.94 -8.01
CA THR A 77 -5.92 -3.71 -8.11
C THR A 77 -5.24 -3.63 -9.47
N SER A 78 -4.90 -2.42 -9.92
CA SER A 78 -4.08 -2.22 -11.10
C SER A 78 -2.66 -2.75 -10.91
N PHE A 79 -1.94 -2.88 -12.01
CA PHE A 79 -0.53 -3.30 -11.99
C PHE A 79 0.38 -2.30 -11.27
N LEU A 80 -0.07 -1.05 -11.10
CA LEU A 80 0.71 0.04 -10.49
C LEU A 80 1.08 -0.25 -9.04
N VAL A 81 0.20 -0.93 -8.30
CA VAL A 81 0.39 -1.22 -6.87
C VAL A 81 0.77 -2.68 -6.62
N LYS A 82 1.18 -3.41 -7.66
CA LYS A 82 1.48 -4.86 -7.57
C LYS A 82 2.57 -5.15 -6.54
N ASN A 83 3.70 -4.45 -6.61
CA ASN A 83 4.82 -4.66 -5.71
C ASN A 83 4.45 -4.29 -4.27
N TYR A 84 3.74 -3.16 -4.07
CA TYR A 84 3.22 -2.75 -2.78
C TYR A 84 2.37 -3.87 -2.14
N LYS A 85 1.44 -4.41 -2.90
CA LYS A 85 0.58 -5.52 -2.49
C LYS A 85 1.39 -6.78 -2.14
N GLU A 86 2.37 -7.15 -2.95
CA GLU A 86 3.25 -8.29 -2.67
C GLU A 86 4.05 -8.11 -1.36
N TYR A 87 4.56 -6.91 -1.09
CA TYR A 87 5.28 -6.64 0.16
C TYR A 87 4.36 -6.67 1.38
N LYS A 88 3.14 -6.12 1.30
CA LYS A 88 2.17 -6.23 2.39
C LYS A 88 1.75 -7.68 2.68
N ILE A 89 1.60 -8.51 1.65
CA ILE A 89 1.34 -9.95 1.83
C ILE A 89 2.50 -10.63 2.58
N LYS A 90 3.75 -10.36 2.19
CA LYS A 90 4.93 -10.94 2.87
C LYS A 90 5.06 -10.45 4.31
N SER A 91 4.71 -9.20 4.58
CA SER A 91 4.61 -8.67 5.96
C SER A 91 3.58 -9.46 6.78
N ILE A 92 2.40 -9.74 6.24
CA ILE A 92 1.39 -10.58 6.92
C ILE A 92 1.89 -12.02 7.13
N GLU A 93 2.62 -12.60 6.18
CA GLU A 93 3.25 -13.93 6.35
C GLU A 93 4.28 -13.93 7.50
N GLY A 94 5.08 -12.87 7.60
CA GLY A 94 5.98 -12.65 8.73
C GLY A 94 5.24 -12.60 10.07
N LEU A 95 4.11 -11.86 10.14
CA LEU A 95 3.27 -11.80 11.34
C LEU A 95 2.69 -13.17 11.72
N ILE A 96 2.17 -13.91 10.74
CA ILE A 96 1.67 -15.27 10.95
C ILE A 96 2.77 -16.16 11.53
N ASN A 97 3.98 -16.09 10.95
CA ASN A 97 5.12 -16.88 11.43
C ASN A 97 5.57 -16.47 12.82
N SER A 98 5.61 -15.17 13.13
CA SER A 98 5.97 -14.66 14.45
C SER A 98 5.02 -15.15 15.53
N ILE A 99 3.71 -15.09 15.29
CA ILE A 99 2.69 -15.60 16.21
C ILE A 99 2.75 -17.13 16.29
N SER A 100 2.93 -17.81 15.15
CA SER A 100 2.91 -19.27 15.05
C SER A 100 4.10 -19.94 15.73
N LYS A 101 5.29 -19.36 15.58
CA LYS A 101 6.56 -19.93 16.06
C LYS A 101 7.09 -19.22 17.31
N SER A 102 6.42 -18.15 17.74
CA SER A 102 6.81 -17.31 18.88
C SER A 102 8.25 -16.80 18.78
N ASP A 103 8.74 -16.59 17.55
CA ASP A 103 10.11 -16.18 17.26
C ASP A 103 10.13 -14.72 16.78
N LEU A 104 10.98 -13.92 17.43
CA LEU A 104 11.15 -12.50 17.17
C LEU A 104 11.84 -12.24 15.82
N LYS A 105 12.58 -13.22 15.28
CA LYS A 105 13.23 -13.09 13.97
C LYS A 105 12.22 -12.79 12.85
N TYR A 106 11.00 -13.29 12.97
CA TYR A 106 9.95 -13.01 11.99
C TYR A 106 9.40 -11.58 12.09
N LEU A 107 9.58 -10.88 13.21
CA LEU A 107 9.24 -9.45 13.30
C LEU A 107 10.21 -8.57 12.50
N GLU A 108 11.48 -8.97 12.42
CA GLU A 108 12.45 -8.29 11.55
C GLU A 108 12.05 -8.42 10.07
N GLU A 109 11.50 -9.57 9.67
CA GLU A 109 10.94 -9.75 8.32
C GLU A 109 9.72 -8.85 8.09
N VAL A 110 8.84 -8.71 9.08
CA VAL A 110 7.68 -7.81 9.03
C VAL A 110 8.13 -6.37 8.83
N GLU A 111 9.10 -5.91 9.62
CA GLU A 111 9.65 -4.56 9.51
C GLU A 111 10.29 -4.33 8.14
N LYS A 112 11.11 -5.27 7.66
CA LYS A 112 11.73 -5.20 6.34
C LYS A 112 10.70 -5.05 5.22
N TYR A 113 9.64 -5.86 5.23
CA TYR A 113 8.62 -5.79 4.18
C TYR A 113 7.70 -4.57 4.33
N ASN A 114 7.50 -4.06 5.54
CA ASN A 114 6.82 -2.78 5.73
C ASN A 114 7.64 -1.63 5.14
N ASN A 115 8.95 -1.56 5.42
CA ASN A 115 9.83 -0.55 4.86
C ASN A 115 9.85 -0.61 3.32
N LEU A 116 9.98 -1.81 2.74
CA LEU A 116 9.92 -1.98 1.28
C LEU A 116 8.56 -1.57 0.69
N SER A 117 7.46 -1.80 1.41
CA SER A 117 6.14 -1.37 0.98
C SER A 117 6.00 0.15 1.00
N ASP A 118 6.59 0.82 1.99
CA ASP A 118 6.54 2.26 2.12
C ASP A 118 7.46 2.93 1.07
N GLU A 119 8.65 2.37 0.82
CA GLU A 119 9.54 2.80 -0.27
C GLU A 119 8.88 2.66 -1.65
N GLU A 120 8.15 1.57 -1.90
CA GLU A 120 7.44 1.40 -3.17
C GLU A 120 6.26 2.37 -3.29
N LEU A 121 5.55 2.64 -2.20
CA LEU A 121 4.50 3.65 -2.17
C LEU A 121 5.07 5.04 -2.48
N ASP A 122 6.17 5.41 -1.81
CA ASP A 122 6.89 6.64 -2.07
C ASP A 122 7.38 6.71 -3.51
N LYS A 123 7.89 5.61 -4.08
CA LYS A 123 8.31 5.57 -5.47
C LYS A 123 7.14 5.76 -6.44
N ILE A 124 5.97 5.19 -6.15
CA ILE A 124 4.75 5.37 -6.95
C ILE A 124 4.26 6.83 -6.88
N LEU A 125 4.38 7.48 -5.72
CA LEU A 125 3.93 8.85 -5.48
C LEU A 125 4.95 9.92 -5.95
N ASN A 126 6.23 9.73 -5.64
CA ASN A 126 7.33 10.69 -5.88
C ASN A 126 7.86 10.68 -7.32
N LYS A 127 7.76 9.57 -8.08
CA LYS A 127 8.26 9.56 -9.47
C LYS A 127 7.58 10.59 -10.39
N ASN A 128 6.48 11.18 -9.97
CA ASN A 128 5.63 12.02 -10.83
C ASN A 128 5.40 13.45 -10.32
N LEU A 129 5.96 13.82 -9.16
CA LEU A 129 5.71 15.12 -8.51
C LEU A 129 6.66 16.24 -8.97
N ILE A 130 7.80 15.93 -9.59
CA ILE A 130 8.87 16.91 -9.79
C ILE A 130 8.79 17.72 -11.11
N GLU A 131 7.91 17.43 -12.08
CA GLU A 131 7.98 18.17 -13.37
C GLU A 131 6.71 18.77 -13.96
N VAL A 132 5.49 18.52 -13.46
CA VAL A 132 4.28 18.98 -14.21
C VAL A 132 3.17 19.65 -13.39
N THR A 133 3.25 19.71 -12.06
CA THR A 133 2.18 20.32 -11.26
C THR A 133 2.68 21.45 -10.38
N SER A 134 2.79 22.64 -10.97
CA SER A 134 2.70 23.93 -10.27
C SER A 134 1.26 24.22 -9.78
N LEU A 135 0.57 23.20 -9.25
CA LEU A 135 -0.71 23.35 -8.57
C LEU A 135 -0.59 22.72 -7.17
N PRO A 136 -0.58 23.55 -6.10
CA PRO A 136 -0.35 23.08 -4.75
C PRO A 136 -1.46 22.15 -4.26
N ILE A 137 -1.04 21.04 -3.67
CA ILE A 137 -1.86 19.96 -3.08
C ILE A 137 -2.71 20.42 -1.88
N ASN A 138 -2.58 21.68 -1.44
CA ASN A 138 -3.32 22.26 -0.29
C ASN A 138 -4.84 22.41 -0.48
N THR A 139 -5.45 21.75 -1.48
CA THR A 139 -6.91 21.75 -1.66
C THR A 139 -7.58 20.48 -1.12
N TYR A 140 -6.82 19.48 -0.65
CA TYR A 140 -7.35 18.19 -0.22
C TYR A 140 -6.96 17.76 1.20
N ILE A 141 -6.62 18.72 2.07
CA ILE A 141 -6.55 18.52 3.54
C ILE A 141 -7.69 19.29 4.19
#